data_AF-A0A7Y4M1X7-F1
#
_entry.id   AF-A0A7Y4M1X7-F1
#
_cell.length_a   1.000
_cell.length_b   1.000
_cell.length_c   1.000
_cell.angle_alpha   90.00
_cell.angle_beta   90.00
_cell.angle_gamma   90.00
#
_symmetry.space_group_name_H-M   'P 1'
#
loop_
_entity.id
_entity.type
_entity.pdbx_description
1 polymer ?
#
loop_
_entity_poly.entity_id
_entity_poly.type
_entity_poly.pdbx_seq_one_letter_code
_entity_poly.pdbx_strand_id
1 'polypeptide(L)'
;MTVIAETLPASTHARWVGRILSGLVIVFLMFDGAIKLVPWPIVTETMDRMGYGSSDALMRGLGAISIVCTVLYAIPPTSILGAILLTGYLGGAIASHVRIGSPLFTHTLFGLYLGLMLWGGLWLRDRNLQGLIPFRR
;
A
#
# COMPACT_ATOMS: atom_id res chain seq x y z
N MET A 1 -27.70 -11.37 29.92
CA MET A 1 -28.23 -10.45 28.90
C MET A 1 -27.06 -9.95 28.06
N THR A 2 -26.87 -10.53 26.88
CA THR A 2 -25.87 -10.09 25.90
C THR A 2 -26.40 -8.84 25.23
N VAL A 3 -25.82 -7.68 25.55
CA VAL A 3 -26.09 -6.44 24.83
C VAL A 3 -25.49 -6.63 23.44
N ILE A 4 -26.33 -6.94 22.45
CA ILE A 4 -25.97 -6.81 21.04
C ILE A 4 -25.74 -5.31 20.86
N ALA A 5 -24.49 -4.87 20.86
CA ALA A 5 -24.17 -3.51 20.48
C ALA A 5 -24.66 -3.33 19.03
N GLU A 6 -25.78 -2.63 18.87
CA GLU A 6 -26.30 -2.26 17.56
C GLU A 6 -25.23 -1.40 16.87
N THR A 7 -24.51 -2.02 15.94
CA THR A 7 -23.46 -1.34 15.20
C THR A 7 -24.13 -0.45 14.16
N LEU A 8 -24.37 0.83 14.49
CA LEU A 8 -24.98 1.84 13.60
C LEU A 8 -24.35 1.78 12.20
N PRO A 9 -25.11 1.65 11.09
CA PRO A 9 -24.55 1.49 9.75
C PRO A 9 -23.51 2.58 9.46
N ALA A 10 -22.32 2.18 9.00
CA ALA A 10 -21.29 3.13 8.56
C ALA A 10 -21.91 4.06 7.50
N SER A 11 -21.68 5.37 7.64
CA SER A 11 -22.26 6.36 6.72
C SER A 11 -21.87 6.02 5.28
N THR A 12 -22.83 6.12 4.36
CA THR A 12 -22.61 5.82 2.94
C THR A 12 -21.42 6.60 2.37
N HIS A 13 -21.21 7.82 2.88
CA HIS A 13 -20.06 8.67 2.55
C HIS A 13 -18.72 8.06 2.98
N ALA A 14 -18.60 7.57 4.21
CA ALA A 14 -17.35 6.95 4.70
C ALA A 14 -16.96 5.75 3.84
N ARG A 15 -17.93 4.88 3.50
CA ARG A 15 -17.68 3.72 2.63
C ARG A 15 -17.22 4.13 1.23
N TRP A 16 -17.78 5.19 0.66
CA TRP A 16 -17.38 5.71 -0.64
C TRP A 16 -15.97 6.31 -0.61
N VAL A 17 -15.65 7.13 0.39
CA VAL A 17 -14.28 7.65 0.59
C VAL A 17 -13.29 6.50 0.73
N GLY A 18 -13.63 5.48 1.51
CA GLY A 18 -12.79 4.30 1.67
C GLY A 18 -12.53 3.55 0.36
N ARG A 19 -13.56 3.41 -0.49
CA ARG A 19 -13.43 2.80 -1.82
C ARG A 19 -12.57 3.64 -2.77
N ILE A 20 -12.73 4.96 -2.78
CA ILE A 20 -11.92 5.86 -3.61
C ILE A 20 -10.45 5.79 -3.20
N LEU A 21 -10.15 5.90 -1.91
CA LEU A 21 -8.78 5.79 -1.38
C LEU A 21 -8.16 4.44 -1.73
N SER A 22 -8.90 3.34 -1.49
CA SER A 22 -8.43 2.00 -1.83
C SER A 22 -8.17 1.86 -3.33
N GLY A 23 -9.09 2.35 -4.17
CA GLY A 23 -8.97 2.30 -5.62
C GLY A 23 -7.75 3.07 -6.12
N LEU A 24 -7.49 4.26 -5.58
CA LEU A 24 -6.33 5.06 -5.94
C LEU A 24 -5.02 4.36 -5.59
N VAL A 25 -4.94 3.76 -4.39
CA VAL A 25 -3.77 2.97 -3.97
C VAL A 25 -3.58 1.75 -4.86
N ILE A 26 -4.66 1.02 -5.18
CA ILE A 26 -4.60 -0.16 -6.06
C ILE A 26 -4.07 0.22 -7.44
N VAL A 27 -4.65 1.26 -8.08
CA VAL A 27 -4.24 1.69 -9.41
C VAL A 27 -2.79 2.15 -9.41
N PHE A 28 -2.40 2.95 -8.41
CA PHE A 28 -1.03 3.44 -8.29
C PHE A 28 -0.03 2.30 -8.13
N LEU A 29 -0.25 1.38 -7.18
CA LEU A 29 0.69 0.27 -6.92
C LEU A 29 0.72 -0.76 -8.05
N MET A 30 -0.41 -0.99 -8.71
CA MET A 30 -0.45 -1.86 -9.89
C MET A 30 0.39 -1.28 -11.02
N PHE A 31 0.26 0.02 -11.28
CA PHE A 31 1.04 0.71 -12.28
C PHE A 31 2.54 0.76 -11.93
N ASP A 32 2.85 1.11 -10.68
CA ASP A 32 4.22 1.12 -10.15
C ASP A 32 4.92 -0.25 -10.24
N GLY A 33 4.20 -1.32 -9.91
CA GLY A 33 4.69 -2.69 -10.03
C GLY A 33 4.84 -3.14 -11.48
N ALA A 34 3.89 -2.78 -12.36
CA ALA A 34 3.92 -3.14 -13.78
C ALA A 34 5.10 -2.50 -14.52
N ILE A 35 5.41 -1.23 -14.24
CA ILE A 35 6.57 -0.56 -14.84
C ILE A 35 7.87 -1.30 -14.49
N LYS A 36 7.99 -1.82 -13.27
CA LYS A 36 9.17 -2.60 -12.83
C LYS A 36 9.33 -3.94 -13.55
N LEU A 37 8.29 -4.44 -14.24
CA LEU A 37 8.37 -5.68 -15.03
C LEU A 37 8.98 -5.45 -16.43
N VAL A 38 8.91 -4.21 -16.94
CA VAL A 38 9.43 -3.87 -18.25
C VAL A 38 10.86 -3.33 -18.07
N PRO A 39 11.87 -3.87 -18.80
CA PRO A 39 13.23 -3.38 -18.73
C PRO A 39 13.36 -2.04 -19.47
N TRP A 40 13.06 -0.93 -18.77
CA TRP A 40 13.33 0.41 -19.27
C TRP A 40 14.73 0.86 -18.81
N PRO A 41 15.57 1.42 -19.70
CA PRO A 41 16.92 1.90 -19.34
C PRO A 41 16.93 2.91 -18.19
N ILE A 42 15.87 3.70 -18.04
CA ILE A 42 15.72 4.66 -16.95
C ILE A 42 15.63 3.98 -15.57
N VAL A 43 15.07 2.76 -15.51
CA VAL A 43 14.86 2.04 -14.25
C VAL A 43 16.13 1.33 -13.82
N THR A 44 16.89 0.74 -14.75
CA THR A 44 18.19 0.12 -14.45
C THR A 44 19.20 1.15 -13.96
N GLU A 45 19.26 2.33 -14.60
CA GLU A 45 20.14 3.44 -14.16
C GLU A 45 19.78 3.95 -12.75
N THR A 46 18.48 4.03 -12.43
CA THR A 46 18.03 4.45 -11.09
C THR A 46 18.37 3.40 -10.02
N MET A 47 18.29 2.10 -10.34
CA MET A 47 18.65 1.01 -9.43
C MET A 47 20.15 0.92 -9.15
N ASP A 48 20.98 1.18 -10.17
CA ASP A 48 22.43 1.33 -9.99
C ASP A 48 22.75 2.49 -9.05
N ARG A 49 22.10 3.65 -9.24
CA ARG A 49 22.25 4.80 -8.34
C ARG A 49 21.78 4.51 -6.91
N MET A 50 20.81 3.63 -6.73
CA MET A 50 20.35 3.19 -5.41
C MET A 50 21.24 2.12 -4.76
N GLY A 51 22.28 1.64 -5.46
CA GLY A 51 23.23 0.66 -4.96
C GLY A 51 22.66 -0.77 -4.87
N TYR A 52 21.58 -1.05 -5.61
CA TYR A 52 21.02 -2.41 -5.76
C TYR A 52 21.58 -3.14 -6.99
N GLY A 53 22.31 -2.44 -7.86
CA GLY A 53 22.83 -2.97 -9.12
C GLY A 53 21.77 -3.03 -10.23
N SER A 54 22.22 -3.04 -11.49
CA SER A 54 21.42 -3.23 -12.71
C SER A 54 20.90 -4.67 -12.88
N SER A 55 20.41 -5.30 -11.81
CA SER A 55 19.83 -6.64 -11.90
C SER A 55 18.36 -6.55 -12.29
N ASP A 56 18.07 -6.79 -13.58
CA ASP A 56 16.72 -6.91 -14.11
C ASP A 56 15.87 -7.92 -13.33
N ALA A 57 16.49 -8.99 -12.80
CA ALA A 57 15.80 -10.01 -12.01
C ALA A 57 15.29 -9.45 -10.66
N LEU A 58 16.08 -8.62 -9.98
CA LEU A 58 15.66 -7.98 -8.72
C LEU A 58 14.51 -7.00 -8.95
N MET A 59 14.60 -6.20 -10.02
CA MET A 59 13.54 -5.25 -10.40
C MET A 59 12.22 -5.96 -10.71
N ARG A 60 12.27 -7.01 -11.55
CA ARG A 60 11.11 -7.83 -11.89
C ARG A 60 10.54 -8.51 -10.65
N GLY A 61 11.40 -8.99 -9.74
CA GLY A 61 11.00 -9.56 -8.46
C GLY A 61 10.23 -8.56 -7.60
N LEU A 62 10.75 -7.34 -7.43
CA LEU A 62 10.08 -6.27 -6.68
C LEU A 62 8.75 -5.85 -7.32
N GLY A 63 8.69 -5.78 -8.65
CA GLY A 63 7.46 -5.51 -9.40
C GLY A 63 6.40 -6.60 -9.18
N ALA A 64 6.81 -7.88 -9.29
CA ALA A 64 5.94 -9.02 -9.07
C ALA A 64 5.41 -9.07 -7.62
N ILE A 65 6.27 -8.86 -6.62
CA ILE A 65 5.87 -8.81 -5.21
C ILE A 65 4.84 -7.68 -5.00
N SER A 66 5.12 -6.47 -5.50
CA SER A 66 4.20 -5.34 -5.38
C SER A 66 2.82 -5.66 -5.98
N ILE A 67 2.80 -6.25 -7.19
CA ILE A 67 1.56 -6.64 -7.86
C ILE A 67 0.81 -7.69 -7.05
N VAL A 68 1.46 -8.77 -6.61
CA VAL A 68 0.82 -9.84 -5.83
C VAL A 68 0.22 -9.29 -4.55
N CYS A 69 0.96 -8.47 -3.79
CA CYS A 69 0.46 -7.84 -2.58
C CYS A 69 -0.72 -6.89 -2.86
N THR A 70 -0.66 -6.15 -3.97
CA THR A 70 -1.75 -5.26 -4.41
C THR A 70 -3.00 -6.02 -4.82
N VAL A 71 -2.86 -7.15 -5.51
CA VAL A 71 -3.98 -8.04 -5.86
C VAL A 71 -4.63 -8.60 -4.60
N LEU A 72 -3.82 -9.08 -3.64
CA LEU A 72 -4.33 -9.54 -2.34
C LEU A 72 -5.08 -8.43 -1.60
N TYR A 73 -4.59 -7.19 -1.66
CA TYR A 73 -5.28 -6.03 -1.06
C TYR A 73 -6.60 -5.68 -1.75
N ALA A 74 -6.64 -5.81 -3.08
CA ALA A 74 -7.81 -5.49 -3.89
C ALA A 74 -8.97 -6.47 -3.68
N ILE A 75 -8.66 -7.74 -3.44
CA ILE A 75 -9.64 -8.81 -3.22
C ILE A 75 -10.19 -8.71 -1.78
N PRO A 76 -11.50 -8.49 -1.57
CA PRO A 76 -12.07 -8.23 -0.24
C PRO A 76 -11.69 -9.24 0.86
N PRO A 77 -11.79 -10.58 0.66
CA PRO A 77 -11.47 -11.54 1.72
C PRO A 77 -9.98 -11.58 2.11
N THR A 78 -9.08 -11.13 1.23
CA THR A 78 -7.62 -11.11 1.49
C THR A 78 -7.10 -9.70 1.77
N SER A 79 -7.98 -8.71 1.82
CA SER A 79 -7.59 -7.30 1.81
C SER A 79 -6.72 -6.89 3.01
N ILE A 80 -7.01 -7.43 4.20
CA ILE A 80 -6.21 -7.21 5.41
C ILE A 80 -4.80 -7.79 5.25
N LEU A 81 -4.69 -9.02 4.73
CA LEU A 81 -3.39 -9.66 4.46
C LEU A 81 -2.58 -8.83 3.45
N GLY A 82 -3.22 -8.41 2.35
CA GLY A 82 -2.60 -7.53 1.37
C GLY A 82 -2.13 -6.22 1.99
N ALA A 83 -2.92 -5.60 2.88
CA ALA A 83 -2.55 -4.37 3.56
C ALA A 83 -1.30 -4.55 4.46
N ILE A 84 -1.22 -5.66 5.19
CA ILE A 84 -0.07 -6.00 6.03
C ILE A 84 1.19 -6.19 5.17
N LEU A 85 1.10 -6.97 4.09
CA LEU A 85 2.23 -7.22 3.20
C LEU A 85 2.70 -5.92 2.53
N LEU A 86 1.77 -5.09 2.04
CA LEU A 86 2.09 -3.78 1.48
C LEU A 86 2.71 -2.83 2.49
N THR A 87 2.35 -2.93 3.77
CA THR A 87 3.00 -2.13 4.83
C THR A 87 4.48 -2.48 4.95
N GLY A 88 4.82 -3.78 4.91
CA GLY A 88 6.21 -4.22 4.88
C GLY A 88 6.95 -3.76 3.62
N TYR A 89 6.32 -3.90 2.46
CA TYR A 89 6.88 -3.46 1.17
C TYR A 89 7.16 -1.95 1.15
N LEU A 90 6.17 -1.13 1.55
CA LEU A 90 6.31 0.33 1.62
C LEU A 90 7.35 0.74 2.66
N GLY A 91 7.41 0.07 3.81
CA GLY A 91 8.46 0.30 4.81
C GLY A 91 9.86 0.06 4.25
N GLY A 92 10.05 -1.00 3.45
CA GLY A 92 11.29 -1.23 2.71
C GLY A 92 11.62 -0.10 1.73
N ALA A 93 10.64 0.40 0.98
CA ALA A 93 10.83 1.52 0.07
C ALA A 93 11.25 2.81 0.80
N ILE A 94 10.63 3.11 1.94
CA ILE A 94 11.01 4.24 2.80
C ILE A 94 12.47 4.07 3.26
N ALA A 95 12.84 2.89 3.76
CA ALA A 95 14.20 2.61 4.22
C ALA A 95 15.24 2.79 3.09
N SER A 96 14.94 2.35 1.88
CA SER A 96 15.80 2.57 0.70
C SER A 96 16.01 4.06 0.41
N HIS A 97 14.93 4.86 0.43
CA HIS A 97 15.03 6.31 0.20
C HIS A 97 15.77 7.05 1.33
N VAL A 98 15.61 6.63 2.59
CA VAL A 98 16.41 7.14 3.71
C VAL A 98 17.89 6.84 3.49
N ARG A 99 18.23 5.60 3.10
CA ARG A 99 19.63 5.16 2.90
C ARG A 99 20.36 6.00 1.85
N ILE A 100 19.68 6.39 0.78
CA ILE A 100 20.27 7.18 -0.32
C ILE A 100 20.11 8.69 -0.13
N GLY A 101 19.61 9.15 1.02
CA GLY A 101 19.44 10.57 1.33
C GLY A 101 18.42 11.28 0.43
N SER A 102 17.38 10.58 -0.04
CA SER A 102 16.33 11.19 -0.87
C SER A 102 15.57 12.29 -0.10
N PRO A 103 14.98 13.28 -0.80
CA PRO A 103 14.21 14.34 -0.14
C PRO A 103 13.06 13.77 0.70
N LEU A 104 12.99 14.19 1.97
CA LEU A 104 12.09 13.61 2.97
C LEU A 104 10.62 13.64 2.57
N PHE A 105 10.10 14.81 2.20
CA PHE A 105 8.66 14.99 1.98
C PHE A 105 8.14 14.39 0.68
N THR A 106 8.98 14.20 -0.33
CA THR A 106 8.53 13.76 -1.65
C THR A 106 8.80 12.29 -1.92
N HIS A 107 9.95 11.76 -1.53
CA HIS A 107 10.33 10.38 -1.85
C HIS A 107 10.26 9.48 -0.62
N THR A 108 10.75 9.96 0.52
CA THR A 108 10.81 9.17 1.74
C THR A 108 9.45 9.02 2.40
N LEU A 109 8.68 10.10 2.59
CA LEU A 109 7.37 10.05 3.23
C LEU A 109 6.25 9.59 2.29
N PHE A 110 6.52 9.46 1.00
CA PHE A 110 5.51 9.03 0.04
C PHE A 110 4.95 7.64 0.37
N GLY A 111 5.81 6.71 0.77
CA GLY A 111 5.38 5.39 1.23
C GLY A 111 4.48 5.46 2.48
N LEU A 112 4.73 6.42 3.38
CA LEU A 112 3.89 6.65 4.56
C LEU A 112 2.51 7.17 4.14
N TYR A 113 2.43 8.14 3.21
CA TYR A 113 1.16 8.66 2.72
C TYR A 113 0.33 7.55 2.08
N LEU A 114 0.95 6.70 1.25
CA LEU A 114 0.29 5.52 0.69
C LEU A 114 -0.17 4.54 1.76
N GLY A 115 0.65 4.26 2.77
CA GLY A 115 0.28 3.40 3.89
C GLY A 115 -0.94 3.92 4.67
N LEU A 116 -1.01 5.24 4.91
CA LEU A 116 -2.16 5.88 5.54
C LEU A 116 -3.42 5.79 4.67
N MET A 117 -3.30 5.98 3.36
CA MET A 117 -4.43 5.85 2.43
C MET A 117 -4.91 4.39 2.32
N LEU A 118 -3.97 3.44 2.31
CA LEU A 118 -4.21 2.00 2.25
C LEU A 118 -5.02 1.52 3.47
N TRP A 119 -4.54 1.83 4.67
CA TRP A 119 -5.19 1.43 5.93
C TRP A 119 -6.43 2.28 6.21
N GLY A 120 -6.38 3.59 5.99
CA GLY A 120 -7.54 4.47 6.17
C GLY A 120 -8.68 4.12 5.21
N GLY A 121 -8.36 3.84 3.94
CA GLY A 121 -9.33 3.38 2.95
C GLY A 121 -10.00 2.06 3.35
N LEU A 122 -9.20 1.11 3.87
CA LEU A 122 -9.68 -0.17 4.37
C LEU A 122 -10.55 -0.02 5.63
N TRP A 123 -10.09 0.76 6.60
CA TRP A 123 -10.79 1.03 7.85
C TRP A 123 -12.13 1.74 7.63
N LEU A 124 -12.22 2.64 6.65
CA LEU A 124 -13.47 3.32 6.32
C LEU A 124 -14.50 2.42 5.62
N ARG A 125 -14.06 1.38 4.89
CA ARG A 125 -14.96 0.49 4.13
C ARG A 125 -15.30 -0.81 4.85
N ASP A 126 -14.45 -1.27 5.79
CA ASP A 126 -14.60 -2.54 6.51
C ASP A 126 -14.92 -2.33 8.00
N ARG A 127 -16.10 -2.77 8.41
CA ARG A 127 -16.59 -2.64 9.80
C ARG A 127 -15.92 -3.60 10.77
N ASN A 128 -15.54 -4.77 10.29
CA ASN A 128 -14.85 -5.76 11.14
C ASN A 128 -13.50 -5.19 11.57
N LEU A 129 -12.82 -4.49 10.66
CA LEU A 129 -11.57 -3.81 10.97
C LEU A 129 -11.75 -2.63 11.95
N GLN A 130 -12.86 -1.89 11.88
CA GLN A 130 -13.19 -0.86 12.87
C GLN A 130 -13.39 -1.44 14.28
N GLY A 131 -13.94 -2.65 14.38
CA GLY A 131 -14.09 -3.37 15.64
C GLY A 131 -12.75 -3.84 16.23
N LEU A 132 -11.79 -4.21 15.37
CA LEU A 132 -10.45 -4.64 15.79
C LEU A 132 -9.53 -3.46 16.15
N ILE A 133 -9.64 -2.34 15.44
CA ILE A 133 -8.84 -1.12 15.65
C ILE A 133 -9.78 0.05 15.94
N PRO A 134 -10.33 0.12 17.17
CA PRO A 134 -11.21 1.22 17.55
C PRO A 134 -10.41 2.51 17.75
N PHE A 135 -10.84 3.60 17.11
CA PHE A 135 -10.45 4.93 17.55
C PHE A 135 -11.13 5.19 18.90
N ARG A 136 -10.36 5.08 19.98
CA ARG A 136 -10.83 5.43 21.31
C ARG A 136 -11.09 6.95 21.32
N ARG A 137 -12.29 7.35 21.70
CA ARG A 137 -12.61 8.76 21.99
C ARG A 137 -12.08 9.15 23.36
#